data_AF-A0A7C4L4N3-F1
#
_entry.id   AF-A0A7C4L4N3-F1
#
_cell.length_a   1.000
_cell.length_b   1.000
_cell.length_c   1.000
_cell.angle_alpha   90.00
_cell.angle_beta   90.00
_cell.angle_gamma   90.00
#
_symmetry.space_group_name_H-M   'P 1'
#
loop_
_entity.id
_entity.type
_entity.pdbx_description
1 polymer ?
#
loop_
_entity_poly.entity_id
_entity_poly.type
_entity_poly.pdbx_seq_one_letter_code
_entity_poly.pdbx_strand_id
1 'polypeptide(L)'
;MRPEQKAKARQLYAKVSLERGGIGRSFREVLSTSLALQPGTLRRPFVLITDEKPEYAREVRKLAALWGEHGAWLVHERVSSRLPRTFHNPLFASNYLDRELRKDLASHHRETVCYNRNVSNGMLRLWAYLVWHNYLKPYRIRWAKGRRPLTHAQARGIAAEVLKDVGVRLFEVRAFLSRSSLSRAMARTWKKEWKTPGKAKAEYVPKLALA
;
A
#
# COMPACT_ATOMS: atom_id res chain seq x y z
N MET A 1 17.10 -24.37 -0.56
CA MET A 1 16.52 -24.63 0.79
C MET A 1 16.93 -26.05 1.20
N ARG A 2 17.60 -26.21 2.34
CA ARG A 2 18.09 -27.51 2.82
C ARG A 2 16.92 -28.47 3.13
N PRO A 3 17.08 -29.80 3.04
CA PRO A 3 16.00 -30.76 3.32
C PRO A 3 15.33 -30.54 4.69
N GLU A 4 16.11 -30.27 5.73
CA GLU A 4 15.62 -29.97 7.08
C GLU A 4 14.71 -28.74 7.12
N GLN A 5 15.06 -27.69 6.38
CA GLN A 5 14.26 -26.46 6.29
C GLN A 5 12.92 -26.74 5.62
N LYS A 6 12.88 -27.63 4.62
CA LYS A 6 11.63 -28.05 3.96
C LYS A 6 10.74 -28.85 4.92
N ALA A 7 11.32 -29.77 5.70
CA ALA A 7 10.59 -30.54 6.70
C ALA A 7 9.98 -29.63 7.79
N LYS A 8 10.79 -28.70 8.33
CA LYS A 8 10.33 -27.69 9.30
C LYS A 8 9.23 -26.81 8.72
N ALA A 9 9.38 -26.35 7.48
CA ALA A 9 8.34 -25.57 6.81
C ALA A 9 7.03 -26.34 6.74
N ARG A 10 7.02 -27.60 6.27
CA ARG A 10 5.81 -28.43 6.20
C ARG A 10 5.09 -28.52 7.56
N GLN A 11 5.83 -28.75 8.64
CA GLN A 11 5.27 -28.81 9.99
C GLN A 11 4.64 -27.47 10.43
N LEU A 12 5.27 -26.34 10.10
CA LEU A 12 4.74 -25.01 10.43
C LEU A 12 3.51 -24.66 9.60
N TYR A 13 3.54 -24.89 8.30
CA TYR A 13 2.40 -24.63 7.42
C TYR A 13 1.17 -25.46 7.78
N ALA A 14 1.35 -26.68 8.31
CA ALA A 14 0.24 -27.50 8.81
C ALA A 14 -0.46 -26.90 10.06
N LYS A 15 0.26 -26.11 10.88
CA LYS A 15 -0.25 -25.53 12.14
C LYS A 15 -0.75 -24.10 11.99
N VAL A 16 -0.43 -23.43 10.89
CA VAL A 16 -0.72 -22.01 10.68
C VAL A 16 -1.89 -21.84 9.72
N SER A 17 -2.91 -21.11 10.16
CA SER A 17 -3.99 -20.63 9.29
C SER A 17 -3.57 -19.33 8.60
N LEU A 18 -3.33 -19.41 7.29
CA LEU A 18 -3.07 -18.27 6.40
C LEU A 18 -4.37 -17.68 5.85
N GLU A 19 -4.38 -16.37 5.61
CA GLU A 19 -5.55 -15.68 5.07
C GLU A 19 -5.84 -16.14 3.63
N ARG A 20 -7.01 -16.76 3.41
CA ARG A 20 -7.47 -17.15 2.08
C ARG A 20 -7.97 -15.93 1.32
N GLY A 21 -7.55 -15.77 0.06
CA GLY A 21 -8.02 -14.71 -0.81
C GLY A 21 -7.54 -13.29 -0.43
N GLY A 22 -6.52 -13.16 0.43
CA GLY A 22 -6.04 -11.87 0.93
C GLY A 22 -5.68 -10.87 -0.18
N ILE A 23 -5.07 -11.33 -1.28
CA ILE A 23 -4.72 -10.47 -2.43
C ILE A 23 -5.97 -9.82 -3.04
N GLY A 24 -7.01 -10.61 -3.31
CA GLY A 24 -8.25 -10.09 -3.89
C GLY A 24 -8.97 -9.13 -2.94
N ARG A 25 -8.98 -9.45 -1.63
CA ARG A 25 -9.56 -8.57 -0.61
C ARG A 25 -8.83 -7.22 -0.56
N SER A 26 -7.51 -7.23 -0.43
CA SER A 26 -6.69 -6.01 -0.37
C SER A 26 -6.82 -5.18 -1.65
N PHE A 27 -6.82 -5.83 -2.82
CA PHE A 27 -7.04 -5.15 -4.09
C PHE A 27 -8.41 -4.45 -4.14
N ARG A 28 -9.48 -5.16 -3.71
CA ARG A 28 -10.83 -4.59 -3.64
C ARG A 28 -10.89 -3.38 -2.70
N GLU A 29 -10.26 -3.46 -1.53
CA GLU A 29 -10.24 -2.36 -0.56
C GLU A 29 -9.52 -1.11 -1.11
N VAL A 30 -8.38 -1.30 -1.75
CA VAL A 30 -7.64 -0.19 -2.41
C VAL A 30 -8.47 0.40 -3.53
N LEU A 31 -9.02 -0.42 -4.42
CA LEU A 31 -9.84 0.04 -5.55
C LEU A 31 -11.08 0.81 -5.08
N SER A 32 -11.79 0.30 -4.06
CA SER A 32 -12.96 0.98 -3.50
C SER A 32 -12.60 2.33 -2.88
N THR A 33 -11.46 2.40 -2.17
CA THR A 33 -10.97 3.65 -1.58
C THR A 33 -10.60 4.66 -2.67
N SER A 34 -9.88 4.21 -3.71
CA SER A 34 -9.47 5.08 -4.81
C SER A 34 -10.65 5.64 -5.59
N LEU A 35 -11.68 4.83 -5.84
CA LEU A 35 -12.90 5.27 -6.52
C LEU A 35 -13.74 6.24 -5.69
N ALA A 36 -13.77 6.06 -4.36
CA ALA A 36 -14.44 7.01 -3.48
C ALA A 36 -13.72 8.37 -3.45
N LEU A 37 -12.38 8.37 -3.52
CA LEU A 37 -11.57 9.59 -3.55
C LEU A 37 -11.62 10.30 -4.91
N GLN A 38 -11.67 9.54 -5.99
CA GLN A 38 -11.70 10.06 -7.35
C GLN A 38 -12.68 9.24 -8.20
N PRO A 39 -13.99 9.53 -8.13
CA PRO A 39 -14.97 8.81 -8.92
C PRO A 39 -14.80 9.11 -10.43
N GLY A 40 -14.98 8.09 -11.26
CA GLY A 40 -15.01 8.24 -12.71
C GLY A 40 -16.27 8.96 -13.17
N THR A 41 -16.16 9.85 -14.14
CA THR A 41 -17.27 10.57 -14.77
C THR A 41 -17.26 10.37 -16.28
N LEU A 42 -18.36 10.68 -16.97
CA LEU A 42 -18.48 10.52 -18.42
C LEU A 42 -17.34 11.21 -19.18
N ARG A 43 -16.95 12.40 -18.71
CA ARG A 43 -15.88 13.20 -19.33
C ARG A 43 -14.48 12.80 -18.88
N ARG A 44 -14.36 12.08 -17.76
CA ARG A 44 -13.09 11.69 -17.14
C ARG A 44 -13.25 10.32 -16.50
N PRO A 45 -13.09 9.23 -17.28
CA PRO A 45 -13.16 7.90 -16.73
C PRO A 45 -12.05 7.68 -15.69
N PHE A 46 -12.34 6.89 -14.67
CA PHE A 46 -11.35 6.28 -13.81
C PHE A 46 -10.60 5.23 -14.60
N VAL A 47 -9.31 5.46 -14.84
CA VAL A 47 -8.45 4.49 -15.54
C VAL A 47 -7.72 3.66 -14.50
N LEU A 48 -8.06 2.37 -14.44
CA LEU A 48 -7.40 1.37 -13.62
C LEU A 48 -6.41 0.59 -14.48
N ILE A 49 -5.13 0.67 -14.12
CA ILE A 49 -4.06 -0.06 -14.80
C ILE A 49 -3.56 -1.15 -13.85
N THR A 50 -3.60 -2.42 -14.26
CA THR A 50 -3.09 -3.55 -13.47
C THR A 50 -2.17 -4.43 -14.30
N ASP A 51 -1.42 -5.31 -13.63
CA ASP A 51 -0.82 -6.43 -14.34
C ASP A 51 -1.89 -7.46 -14.76
N GLU A 52 -1.46 -8.53 -15.44
CA GLU A 52 -2.34 -9.60 -15.92
C GLU A 52 -2.73 -10.62 -14.82
N LYS A 53 -2.51 -10.31 -13.55
CA LYS A 53 -2.77 -11.26 -12.46
C LYS A 53 -4.26 -11.66 -12.41
N PRO A 54 -4.59 -12.96 -12.43
CA PRO A 54 -5.98 -13.43 -12.50
C PRO A 54 -6.87 -12.93 -11.35
N GLU A 55 -6.30 -12.77 -10.16
CA GLU A 55 -7.03 -12.28 -8.99
C GLU A 55 -7.55 -10.86 -9.19
N TYR A 56 -6.79 -9.95 -9.83
CA TYR A 56 -7.25 -8.59 -10.10
C TYR A 56 -8.38 -8.58 -11.12
N ALA A 57 -8.22 -9.30 -12.24
CA ALA A 57 -9.27 -9.43 -13.26
C ALA A 57 -10.57 -10.04 -12.71
N ARG A 58 -10.48 -10.98 -11.77
CA ARG A 58 -11.65 -11.54 -11.09
C ARG A 58 -12.35 -10.51 -10.21
N GLU A 59 -11.60 -9.73 -9.44
CA GLU A 59 -12.20 -8.73 -8.53
C GLU A 59 -12.79 -7.54 -9.30
N VAL A 60 -12.16 -7.08 -10.39
CA VAL A 60 -12.73 -6.04 -11.26
C VAL A 60 -14.06 -6.50 -11.85
N ARG A 61 -14.16 -7.73 -12.36
CA ARG A 61 -15.42 -8.28 -12.89
C ARG A 61 -16.54 -8.32 -11.85
N LYS A 62 -16.23 -8.72 -10.61
CA LYS A 62 -17.20 -8.72 -9.51
C LYS A 62 -17.70 -7.32 -9.18
N LEU A 63 -16.80 -6.34 -9.16
CA LEU A 63 -17.17 -4.95 -8.88
C LEU A 63 -17.97 -4.33 -10.02
N ALA A 64 -17.59 -4.58 -11.28
CA ALA A 64 -18.35 -4.15 -12.44
C ALA A 64 -19.80 -4.68 -12.41
N ALA A 65 -19.99 -5.94 -11.98
CA ALA A 65 -21.33 -6.52 -11.81
C ALA A 65 -22.15 -5.86 -10.69
N LEU A 66 -21.50 -5.32 -9.66
CA LEU A 66 -22.15 -4.62 -8.55
C LEU A 66 -22.47 -3.15 -8.87
N TRP A 67 -21.84 -2.59 -9.89
CA TRP A 67 -21.93 -1.17 -10.26
C TRP A 67 -22.67 -0.94 -11.59
N GLY A 68 -23.61 -1.79 -11.98
CA GLY A 68 -24.46 -1.56 -13.16
C GLY A 68 -25.17 -0.19 -13.17
N GLU A 69 -25.54 0.28 -14.38
CA GLU A 69 -26.17 1.56 -14.82
C GLU A 69 -25.68 2.89 -14.22
N HIS A 70 -25.24 2.93 -12.96
CA HIS A 70 -24.50 4.03 -12.32
C HIS A 70 -22.98 3.86 -12.43
N GLY A 71 -22.53 2.89 -13.25
CA GLY A 71 -21.16 2.44 -13.38
C GLY A 71 -20.20 3.60 -13.58
N ALA A 72 -19.49 3.94 -12.51
CA ALA A 72 -18.36 4.84 -12.54
C ALA A 72 -17.54 4.49 -13.78
N TRP A 73 -17.37 5.47 -14.66
CA TRP A 73 -16.74 5.33 -15.96
C TRP A 73 -15.37 4.71 -15.77
N LEU A 74 -15.26 3.38 -15.83
CA LEU A 74 -14.09 2.63 -15.38
C LEU A 74 -13.49 1.94 -16.60
N VAL A 75 -12.27 2.33 -16.93
CA VAL A 75 -11.48 1.68 -17.97
C VAL A 75 -10.45 0.80 -17.27
N HIS A 76 -10.50 -0.51 -17.49
CA HIS A 76 -9.51 -1.44 -16.95
C HIS A 76 -8.51 -1.85 -18.03
N GLU A 77 -7.28 -1.35 -17.92
CA GLU A 77 -6.15 -1.75 -18.76
C GLU A 77 -5.31 -2.81 -18.04
N ARG A 78 -5.02 -3.91 -18.74
CA ARG A 78 -4.15 -4.97 -18.24
C ARG A 78 -2.84 -4.97 -19.01
N VAL A 79 -1.75 -4.98 -18.28
CA VAL A 79 -0.41 -4.82 -18.83
C VAL A 79 0.45 -6.02 -18.45
N SER A 80 1.11 -6.63 -19.44
CA SER A 80 1.91 -7.81 -19.15
C SER A 80 3.08 -7.49 -18.22
N SER A 81 3.24 -8.29 -17.17
CA SER A 81 4.33 -8.14 -16.21
C SER A 81 5.71 -8.46 -16.81
N ARG A 82 5.74 -9.01 -18.04
CA ARG A 82 6.96 -9.29 -18.81
C ARG A 82 7.50 -8.06 -19.54
N LEU A 83 6.72 -6.99 -19.66
CA LEU A 83 7.17 -5.78 -20.32
C LEU A 83 8.34 -5.13 -19.56
N PRO A 84 9.29 -4.50 -20.28
CA PRO A 84 10.41 -3.80 -19.65
C PRO A 84 9.93 -2.77 -18.61
N ARG A 85 10.57 -2.76 -17.44
CA ARG A 85 10.26 -1.81 -16.35
C ARG A 85 10.93 -0.45 -16.60
N THR A 86 10.50 0.25 -17.64
CA THR A 86 10.96 1.60 -17.99
C THR A 86 9.97 2.67 -17.52
N PHE A 87 10.32 3.95 -17.68
CA PHE A 87 9.40 5.07 -17.41
C PHE A 87 8.18 5.09 -18.33
N HIS A 88 8.23 4.42 -19.48
CA HIS A 88 7.12 4.31 -20.43
C HIS A 88 6.19 3.13 -20.13
N ASN A 89 6.54 2.26 -19.18
CA ASN A 89 5.68 1.17 -18.77
C ASN A 89 4.45 1.76 -18.05
N PRO A 90 3.21 1.43 -18.44
CA PRO A 90 2.01 1.96 -17.75
C PRO A 90 1.95 1.59 -16.26
N LEU A 91 2.62 0.49 -15.85
CA LEU A 91 2.79 0.10 -14.45
C LEU A 91 3.95 0.83 -13.75
N PHE A 92 4.51 1.88 -14.34
CA PHE A 92 5.68 2.58 -13.80
C PHE A 92 5.48 3.03 -12.35
N ALA A 93 4.32 3.59 -12.00
CA ALA A 93 4.05 4.03 -10.62
C ALA A 93 4.19 2.88 -9.60
N SER A 94 3.58 1.73 -9.90
CA SER A 94 3.67 0.52 -9.06
C SER A 94 5.09 -0.06 -9.03
N ASN A 95 5.73 -0.18 -10.19
CA ASN A 95 7.10 -0.68 -10.31
C ASN A 95 8.11 0.22 -9.60
N TYR A 96 7.91 1.54 -9.67
CA TYR A 96 8.72 2.55 -9.00
C TYR A 96 8.61 2.38 -7.49
N LEU A 97 7.39 2.40 -6.94
CA LEU A 97 7.19 2.28 -5.51
C LEU A 97 7.69 0.95 -4.96
N ASP A 98 7.45 -0.17 -5.65
CA ASP A 98 8.01 -1.48 -5.29
C ASP A 98 9.54 -1.46 -5.22
N ARG A 99 10.19 -0.84 -6.22
CA ARG A 99 11.66 -0.70 -6.22
C ARG A 99 12.15 0.12 -5.03
N GLU A 100 11.50 1.24 -4.73
CA GLU A 100 11.87 2.09 -3.59
C GLU A 100 11.67 1.37 -2.25
N LEU A 101 10.58 0.60 -2.10
CA LEU A 101 10.36 -0.26 -0.93
C LEU A 101 11.47 -1.31 -0.77
N ARG A 102 11.85 -2.01 -1.84
CA ARG A 102 12.92 -3.02 -1.80
C ARG A 102 14.29 -2.42 -1.52
N LYS A 103 14.52 -1.18 -1.93
CA LYS A 103 15.76 -0.45 -1.68
C LYS A 103 15.86 0.02 -0.22
N ASP A 104 14.78 0.60 0.30
CA ASP A 104 14.82 1.34 1.56
C ASP A 104 14.38 0.49 2.77
N LEU A 105 13.64 -0.61 2.56
CA LEU A 105 13.16 -1.48 3.63
C LEU A 105 13.90 -2.82 3.66
N ALA A 106 14.66 -3.04 4.74
CA ALA A 106 15.41 -4.27 4.96
C ALA A 106 14.55 -5.54 4.86
N SER A 107 13.26 -5.48 5.26
CA SER A 107 12.33 -6.60 5.17
C SER A 107 11.82 -6.92 3.77
N HIS A 108 12.15 -6.12 2.76
CA HIS A 108 11.71 -6.31 1.36
C HIS A 108 12.87 -6.54 0.40
N HIS A 109 14.13 -6.43 0.85
CA HIS A 109 15.27 -6.50 -0.06
C HIS A 109 15.53 -7.92 -0.64
N ARG A 110 15.20 -8.97 0.11
CA ARG A 110 15.35 -10.39 -0.28
C ARG A 110 14.13 -11.19 0.16
N GLU A 111 13.34 -11.62 -0.81
CA GLU A 111 12.08 -12.36 -0.60
C GLU A 111 12.24 -13.61 0.29
N THR A 112 13.37 -14.31 0.19
CA THR A 112 13.56 -15.61 0.84
C THR A 112 14.03 -15.55 2.28
N VAL A 113 14.68 -14.46 2.69
CA VAL A 113 15.34 -14.34 4.01
C VAL A 113 14.82 -13.15 4.80
N CYS A 114 14.31 -12.15 4.11
CA CYS A 114 13.89 -10.90 4.71
C CYS A 114 12.39 -10.79 4.60
N TYR A 115 11.75 -10.80 5.76
CA TYR A 115 10.32 -10.69 5.91
C TYR A 115 10.01 -10.05 7.26
N ASN A 116 8.82 -9.47 7.37
CA ASN A 116 8.36 -8.93 8.64
C ASN A 116 7.99 -10.09 9.58
N ARG A 117 8.67 -10.20 10.72
CA ARG A 117 8.31 -11.19 11.77
C ARG A 117 6.94 -10.92 12.41
N ASN A 118 6.47 -9.69 12.28
CA ASN A 118 5.18 -9.24 12.76
C ASN A 118 4.49 -8.45 11.64
N VAL A 119 3.34 -8.94 11.19
CA VAL A 119 2.64 -8.37 10.02
C VAL A 119 2.11 -6.98 10.33
N SER A 120 1.51 -6.76 11.51
CA SER A 120 0.99 -5.45 11.92
C SER A 120 2.09 -4.39 11.98
N ASN A 121 3.25 -4.72 12.55
CA ASN A 121 4.39 -3.79 12.57
C ASN A 121 4.95 -3.54 11.16
N GLY A 122 4.96 -4.56 10.29
CA GLY A 122 5.31 -4.41 8.89
C GLY A 122 4.39 -3.42 8.16
N MET A 123 3.08 -3.54 8.37
CA MET A 123 2.09 -2.62 7.80
C MET A 123 2.21 -1.21 8.36
N LEU A 124 2.43 -1.05 9.67
CA LEU A 124 2.69 0.28 10.27
C LEU A 124 3.94 0.93 9.66
N ARG A 125 5.02 0.15 9.48
CA ARG A 125 6.24 0.63 8.83
C ARG A 125 6.01 1.01 7.38
N LEU A 126 5.16 0.27 6.64
CA LEU A 126 4.78 0.63 5.28
C LEU A 126 4.08 1.99 5.23
N TRP A 127 3.11 2.25 6.11
CA TRP A 127 2.43 3.55 6.15
C TRP A 127 3.38 4.69 6.52
N ALA A 128 4.23 4.49 7.53
CA ALA A 128 5.26 5.47 7.89
C ALA A 128 6.23 5.73 6.72
N TYR A 129 6.60 4.68 5.99
CA TYR A 129 7.43 4.79 4.80
C TYR A 129 6.74 5.58 3.69
N LEU A 130 5.46 5.34 3.41
CA LEU A 130 4.72 6.10 2.39
C LEU A 130 4.65 7.59 2.74
N VAL A 131 4.45 7.93 4.02
CA VAL A 131 4.51 9.32 4.49
C VAL A 131 5.90 9.91 4.25
N TRP A 132 6.95 9.22 4.70
CA TRP A 132 8.33 9.68 4.50
C TRP A 132 8.68 9.83 3.01
N HIS A 133 8.35 8.84 2.18
CA HIS A 133 8.64 8.84 0.75
C HIS A 133 7.97 10.01 0.04
N ASN A 134 6.69 10.28 0.33
CA ASN A 134 5.96 11.35 -0.36
C ASN A 134 6.30 12.76 0.17
N TYR A 135 6.50 12.91 1.48
CA TYR A 135 6.52 14.23 2.13
C TYR A 135 7.87 14.66 2.68
N LEU A 136 8.83 13.75 2.86
CA LEU A 136 10.13 14.05 3.47
C LEU A 136 11.32 13.73 2.55
N LYS A 137 11.24 12.63 1.79
CA LYS A 137 12.30 12.20 0.88
C LYS A 137 12.48 13.21 -0.25
N PRO A 138 13.72 13.66 -0.53
CA PRO A 138 14.03 14.42 -1.74
C PRO A 138 13.60 13.69 -3.01
N TYR A 139 12.91 14.38 -3.91
CA TYR A 139 12.45 13.84 -5.21
C TYR A 139 13.60 13.35 -6.08
N ARG A 140 14.75 14.04 -6.02
CA ARG A 140 15.99 13.65 -6.68
C ARG A 140 17.12 13.62 -5.66
N ILE A 141 18.10 12.73 -5.84
CA ILE A 141 19.28 12.67 -4.96
C ILE A 141 20.31 13.73 -5.40
N ARG A 142 20.48 13.92 -6.71
CA ARG A 142 21.42 14.91 -7.27
C ARG A 142 20.68 16.24 -7.48
N TRP A 143 21.12 17.28 -6.78
CA TRP A 143 20.58 18.64 -6.89
C TRP A 143 21.67 19.65 -7.25
N ALA A 144 21.25 20.73 -7.91
CA ALA A 144 22.11 21.89 -8.11
C ALA A 144 22.50 22.49 -6.76
N LYS A 145 23.78 22.85 -6.60
CA LYS A 145 24.28 23.51 -5.40
C LYS A 145 23.46 24.78 -5.11
N GLY A 146 23.16 25.02 -3.83
CA GLY A 146 22.43 26.20 -3.37
C GLY A 146 20.90 26.15 -3.46
N ARG A 147 20.31 25.02 -3.88
CA ARG A 147 18.84 24.84 -3.87
C ARG A 147 18.41 23.80 -2.85
N ARG A 148 17.32 24.10 -2.12
CA ARG A 148 16.64 23.11 -1.27
C ARG A 148 16.01 22.04 -2.18
N PRO A 149 16.24 20.75 -1.91
CA PRO A 149 15.59 19.70 -2.68
C PRO A 149 14.09 19.71 -2.44
N LEU A 150 13.32 19.66 -3.53
CA LEU A 150 11.88 19.42 -3.47
C LEU A 150 11.61 17.99 -3.01
N THR A 151 10.55 17.81 -2.23
CA THR A 151 10.00 16.50 -1.91
C THR A 151 9.17 15.97 -3.08
N HIS A 152 8.78 14.69 -3.04
CA HIS A 152 7.91 14.09 -4.07
C HIS A 152 6.56 14.85 -4.20
N ALA A 153 5.95 15.21 -3.07
CA ALA A 153 4.72 16.00 -3.04
C ALA A 153 4.89 17.38 -3.69
N GLN A 154 5.99 18.09 -3.38
CA GLN A 154 6.28 19.40 -3.97
C GLN A 154 6.56 19.30 -5.47
N ALA A 155 7.31 18.28 -5.91
CA ALA A 155 7.57 18.03 -7.32
C ALA A 155 6.27 17.73 -8.11
N ARG A 156 5.22 17.26 -7.43
CA ARG A 156 3.89 17.07 -8.02
C ARG A 156 3.02 18.33 -8.00
N GLY A 157 3.50 19.43 -7.42
CA GLY A 157 2.82 20.73 -7.38
C GLY A 157 2.02 20.97 -6.10
N ILE A 158 2.18 20.16 -5.05
CA ILE A 158 1.55 20.44 -3.75
C ILE A 158 2.27 21.63 -3.10
N ALA A 159 1.50 22.66 -2.74
CA ALA A 159 2.00 23.89 -2.13
C ALA A 159 2.71 23.64 -0.79
N ALA A 160 3.74 24.43 -0.49
CA ALA A 160 4.58 24.21 0.69
C ALA A 160 3.82 24.43 2.01
N GLU A 161 2.84 25.32 1.99
CA GLU A 161 1.96 25.68 3.10
C GLU A 161 1.12 24.47 3.52
N VAL A 162 0.53 23.77 2.54
CA VAL A 162 -0.23 22.53 2.77
C VAL A 162 0.66 21.46 3.40
N LEU A 163 1.92 21.36 2.97
CA LEU A 163 2.88 20.39 3.52
C LEU A 163 3.33 20.72 4.95
N LYS A 164 3.41 22.02 5.29
CA LYS A 164 3.67 22.45 6.66
C LYS A 164 2.56 21.98 7.59
N ASP A 165 1.30 22.15 7.19
CA ASP A 165 0.15 21.68 7.96
C ASP A 165 0.14 20.17 8.14
N VAL A 166 0.49 19.41 7.09
CA VAL A 166 0.66 17.96 7.18
C VAL A 166 1.75 17.60 8.20
N GLY A 167 2.87 18.32 8.20
CA GLY A 167 3.94 18.14 9.18
C GLY A 167 3.46 18.35 10.63
N VAL A 168 2.78 19.47 10.90
CA VAL A 168 2.21 19.76 12.23
C VAL A 168 1.26 18.65 12.67
N ARG A 169 0.35 18.22 11.78
CA ARG A 169 -0.61 17.14 12.11
C ARG A 169 0.06 15.80 12.39
N LEU A 170 1.19 15.50 11.77
CA LEU A 170 1.90 14.24 11.96
C LEU A 170 2.74 14.21 13.26
N PHE A 171 3.34 15.34 13.64
CA PHE A 171 4.33 15.37 14.73
C PHE A 171 3.83 16.05 16.00
N GLU A 172 2.90 17.00 15.91
CA GLU A 172 2.47 17.84 17.03
C GLU A 172 1.04 17.54 17.47
N VAL A 173 0.20 17.03 16.56
CA VAL A 173 -1.20 16.72 16.86
C VAL A 173 -1.37 15.25 17.19
N ARG A 174 -2.02 14.96 18.32
CA ARG A 174 -2.43 13.60 18.67
C ARG A 174 -3.61 13.16 17.81
N ALA A 175 -3.42 12.12 17.01
CA ALA A 175 -4.48 11.50 16.23
C ALA A 175 -5.30 10.48 17.06
N PHE A 176 -6.62 10.51 16.88
CA PHE A 176 -7.59 9.61 17.50
C PHE A 176 -8.35 8.84 16.42
N LEU A 177 -8.66 7.56 16.68
CA LEU A 177 -9.34 6.72 15.70
C LEU A 177 -10.75 7.24 15.43
N SER A 178 -11.47 7.63 16.48
CA SER A 178 -12.84 8.19 16.38
C SER A 178 -12.92 9.49 15.57
N ARG A 179 -11.80 10.22 15.45
CA ARG A 179 -11.72 11.52 14.75
C ARG A 179 -11.01 11.44 13.41
N SER A 180 -10.73 10.24 12.92
CA SER A 180 -9.98 10.01 11.68
C SER A 180 -10.82 9.29 10.64
N SER A 181 -10.90 9.84 9.43
CA SER A 181 -11.51 9.16 8.27
C SER A 181 -10.51 8.18 7.65
N LEU A 182 -10.41 6.97 8.20
CA LEU A 182 -9.50 5.93 7.73
C LEU A 182 -10.19 4.96 6.77
N SER A 183 -9.47 4.54 5.71
CA SER A 183 -9.89 3.39 4.92
C SER A 183 -9.87 2.11 5.75
N ARG A 184 -10.55 1.06 5.29
CA ARG A 184 -10.56 -0.25 5.99
C ARG A 184 -9.15 -0.78 6.24
N ALA A 185 -8.27 -0.70 5.26
CA ALA A 185 -6.87 -1.14 5.38
C ALA A 185 -6.07 -0.28 6.39
N MET A 186 -6.30 1.03 6.42
CA MET A 186 -5.69 1.95 7.39
C MET A 186 -6.18 1.64 8.80
N ALA A 187 -7.49 1.51 9.01
CA ALA A 187 -8.09 1.16 10.30
C ALA A 187 -7.62 -0.21 10.81
N ARG A 188 -7.55 -1.22 9.93
CA ARG A 188 -6.99 -2.55 10.26
C ARG A 188 -5.55 -2.45 10.73
N THR A 189 -4.77 -1.56 10.10
CA THR A 189 -3.38 -1.33 10.49
C THR A 189 -3.26 -0.59 11.82
N TRP A 190 -4.05 0.45 12.02
CA TRP A 190 -4.12 1.22 13.25
C TRP A 190 -4.44 0.33 14.46
N LYS A 191 -5.46 -0.52 14.32
CA LYS A 191 -5.88 -1.49 15.34
C LYS A 191 -4.98 -2.74 15.42
N LYS A 192 -3.93 -2.81 14.59
CA LYS A 192 -3.00 -3.95 14.50
C LYS A 192 -3.70 -5.30 14.32
N GLU A 193 -4.78 -5.31 13.53
CA GLU A 193 -5.62 -6.48 13.25
C GLU A 193 -5.05 -7.38 12.12
N TRP A 194 -3.81 -7.16 11.69
CA TRP A 194 -3.15 -8.05 10.75
C TRP A 194 -2.67 -9.32 11.46
N LYS A 195 -3.18 -10.47 11.01
CA LYS A 195 -2.84 -11.76 11.61
C LYS A 195 -1.38 -12.09 11.33
N THR A 196 -0.58 -12.21 12.38
CA THR A 196 0.78 -12.74 12.29
C THR A 196 0.74 -14.27 12.39
N PRO A 197 1.20 -15.02 11.36
CA PRO A 197 1.34 -16.46 11.42
C PRO A 197 1.99 -16.98 12.71
N GLY A 198 1.34 -17.94 13.36
CA GLY A 198 1.86 -18.57 14.58
C GLY A 198 1.70 -17.77 15.87
N LYS A 199 1.12 -16.56 15.82
CA LYS A 199 0.82 -15.76 17.01
C LYS A 199 -0.59 -16.05 17.52
N ALA A 200 -0.71 -16.40 18.81
CA ALA A 200 -1.99 -16.74 19.45
C ALA A 200 -2.72 -15.53 20.06
N LYS A 201 -1.98 -14.52 20.52
CA LYS A 201 -2.53 -13.31 21.15
C LYS A 201 -2.58 -12.15 20.17
N ALA A 202 -3.60 -11.30 20.31
CA ALA A 202 -3.68 -10.04 19.59
C ALA A 202 -2.49 -9.12 19.91
N GLU A 203 -2.23 -8.17 19.02
CA GLU A 203 -1.25 -7.13 19.27
C GLU A 203 -1.75 -6.15 20.32
N TYR A 204 -0.84 -5.63 21.14
CA TYR A 204 -1.19 -4.56 22.06
C TYR A 204 -1.48 -3.25 21.31
N VAL A 205 -2.65 -2.68 21.59
CA VAL A 205 -3.06 -1.34 21.18
C VAL A 205 -3.50 -0.58 22.44
N PRO A 206 -2.91 0.60 22.74
CA PRO A 206 -3.35 1.40 23.88
C PRO A 206 -4.83 1.79 23.76
N LYS A 207 -5.58 1.73 24.87
CA LYS A 207 -7.01 2.10 24.89
C LYS A 207 -7.26 3.51 24.33
N LEU A 208 -6.38 4.46 24.67
CA LEU A 208 -6.47 5.84 24.19
C LEU A 208 -6.33 5.95 22.65
N ALA A 209 -5.61 5.04 22.01
CA ALA A 209 -5.49 5.04 20.55
C ALA A 209 -6.77 4.52 19.86
N LEU A 210 -7.65 3.84 20.59
CA LEU A 210 -8.94 3.36 20.09
C LEU A 210 -10.11 4.31 20.39
N ALA A 211 -9.87 5.29 21.27
CA ALA A 211 -10.84 6.32 21.63
C ALA A 211 -11.08 7.33 20.50
#